data_AF-A0A3B9T7C5-F1
#
_entry.id   AF-A0A3B9T7C5-F1
#
_cell.length_a   1.000
_cell.length_b   1.000
_cell.length_c   1.000
_cell.angle_alpha   90.00
_cell.angle_beta   90.00
_cell.angle_gamma   90.00
#
_symmetry.space_group_name_H-M   'P 1'
#
loop_
_entity.id
_entity.type
_entity.pdbx_description
1 polymer ?
#
loop_
_entity_poly.entity_id
_entity_poly.type
_entity_poly.pdbx_seq_one_letter_code
_entity_poly.pdbx_strand_id
1 'polypeptide(L)'
;MLFGLVYINYLYHILHSELKSKRIDIILVVVLFGFQFLLSSKLILTTLIFISVLITTVYFRMTGIKKKNIWISIGAVLGVLLLLSISTFTKKRFREITDYKQIESVFNKNYFGRAYYWNGLTLRLFQLRSFYEIEKDSDFNSYLGSGFNASQSRLNAKYAHYDLYRGPTGEGENDGYFIYNFHNQYAQLLVELGVFGGILIVLMLYFFVLHPIIHRNILLFGVGILFLAFAFTESYLLRQKGIVSFILFPMFSIHLFKSDKRFNTT
;
A
#
# COMPACT_ATOMS: atom_id res chain seq x y z
N MET A 1 1.37 7.28 -3.27
CA MET A 1 2.34 6.31 -3.81
C MET A 1 3.48 7.00 -4.54
N LEU A 2 3.22 7.73 -5.63
CA LEU A 2 4.27 8.40 -6.44
C LEU A 2 5.21 9.28 -5.60
N PHE A 3 4.68 10.19 -4.79
CA PHE A 3 5.49 11.04 -3.89
C PHE A 3 6.37 10.21 -2.95
N GLY A 4 5.83 9.12 -2.39
CA GLY A 4 6.58 8.18 -1.57
C GLY A 4 7.72 7.48 -2.32
N LEU A 5 7.48 7.05 -3.57
CA LEU A 5 8.50 6.43 -4.41
C LEU A 5 9.63 7.41 -4.74
N VAL A 6 9.30 8.64 -5.14
CA VAL A 6 10.27 9.70 -5.41
C VAL A 6 11.05 10.04 -4.13
N TYR A 7 10.36 10.19 -3.00
CA TYR A 7 10.96 10.45 -1.69
C TYR A 7 12.00 9.39 -1.31
N ILE A 8 11.69 8.09 -1.44
CA ILE A 8 12.63 7.00 -1.12
C ILE A 8 13.88 7.09 -2.00
N ASN A 9 13.71 7.36 -3.29
CA ASN A 9 14.83 7.47 -4.23
C ASN A 9 15.74 8.66 -3.90
N TYR A 10 15.17 9.83 -3.60
CA TYR A 10 15.96 10.99 -3.18
C TYR A 10 16.63 10.77 -1.82
N LEU A 11 15.96 10.13 -0.86
CA LEU A 11 16.57 9.78 0.42
C LEU A 11 17.78 8.87 0.22
N TYR A 12 17.63 7.82 -0.61
CA TYR A 12 18.74 6.94 -0.95
C TYR A 12 19.89 7.71 -1.62
N HIS A 13 19.57 8.59 -2.56
CA HIS A 13 20.56 9.42 -3.26
C HIS A 13 21.33 10.32 -2.29
N ILE A 14 20.66 11.03 -1.38
CA ILE A 14 21.31 11.90 -0.38
C ILE A 14 22.31 11.12 0.47
N LEU A 15 21.97 9.88 0.86
CA LEU A 15 22.83 9.05 1.69
C LEU A 15 24.04 8.52 0.89
N HIS A 16 23.84 8.07 -0.35
CA HIS A 16 24.87 7.34 -1.10
C HIS A 16 25.65 8.19 -2.11
N SER A 17 25.19 9.41 -2.46
CA SER A 17 25.91 10.27 -3.41
C SER A 17 27.12 10.97 -2.79
N GLU A 18 28.18 11.16 -3.58
CA GLU A 18 29.39 11.91 -3.21
C GLU A 18 29.33 13.40 -3.60
N LEU A 19 28.17 13.87 -4.10
CA LEU A 19 27.99 15.24 -4.55
C LEU A 19 28.15 16.23 -3.39
N LYS A 20 28.93 17.30 -3.62
CA LYS A 20 29.27 18.33 -2.62
C LYS A 20 28.06 19.15 -2.15
N SER A 21 27.02 19.32 -2.98
CA SER A 21 25.83 20.09 -2.63
C SER A 21 24.59 19.20 -2.65
N LYS A 22 24.00 18.98 -1.48
CA LYS A 22 22.76 18.21 -1.28
C LYS A 22 21.59 19.07 -0.82
N ARG A 23 21.74 20.40 -0.86
CA ARG A 23 20.74 21.35 -0.30
C ARG A 23 19.39 21.22 -0.98
N ILE A 24 19.37 21.16 -2.31
CA ILE A 24 18.14 21.02 -3.09
C ILE A 24 17.47 19.68 -2.79
N ASP A 25 18.24 18.59 -2.76
CA ASP A 25 17.69 17.26 -2.46
C ASP A 25 17.08 17.19 -1.07
N ILE A 26 17.71 17.80 -0.06
CA ILE A 26 17.16 17.87 1.31
C ILE A 26 15.84 18.65 1.31
N ILE A 27 15.78 19.80 0.62
CA ILE A 27 14.54 20.58 0.50
C ILE A 27 13.45 19.75 -0.16
N LEU A 28 13.77 19.05 -1.26
CA LEU A 28 12.84 18.18 -1.96
C LEU A 28 12.33 17.05 -1.06
N VAL A 29 13.21 16.38 -0.30
CA VAL A 29 12.81 15.32 0.64
C VAL A 29 11.85 15.86 1.71
N VAL A 30 12.11 17.04 2.26
CA VAL A 30 11.23 17.67 3.26
C VAL A 30 9.87 18.02 2.65
N VAL A 31 9.85 18.64 1.46
CA VAL A 31 8.62 19.02 0.76
C VAL A 31 7.80 17.78 0.36
N LEU A 32 8.45 16.76 -0.19
CA LEU A 32 7.80 15.50 -0.58
C LEU A 32 7.21 14.77 0.64
N PHE A 33 7.94 14.76 1.76
CA PHE A 33 7.42 14.20 3.00
C PHE A 33 6.22 15.02 3.52
N GLY A 34 6.26 16.35 3.43
CA GLY A 34 5.15 17.23 3.77
C GLY A 34 3.90 16.95 2.94
N PHE A 35 4.02 16.88 1.61
CA PHE A 35 2.90 16.51 0.74
C PHE A 35 2.36 15.11 1.06
N GLN A 36 3.25 14.16 1.31
CA GLN A 36 2.86 12.82 1.68
C GLN A 36 2.14 12.79 3.03
N PHE A 37 2.59 13.55 4.03
CA PHE A 37 1.90 13.66 5.31
C PHE A 37 0.47 14.21 5.14
N LEU A 38 0.27 15.18 4.25
CA LEU A 38 -1.04 15.78 3.97
C LEU A 38 -1.98 14.86 3.18
N LEU A 39 -1.45 14.14 2.18
CA LEU A 39 -2.25 13.42 1.20
C LEU A 39 -2.45 11.93 1.54
N SER A 40 -1.54 11.36 2.32
CA SER A 40 -1.39 9.92 2.40
C SER A 40 -2.28 9.27 3.45
N SER A 41 -2.75 8.06 3.14
CA SER A 41 -3.25 7.13 4.15
C SER A 41 -2.16 6.89 5.22
N LYS A 42 -2.61 6.75 6.47
CA LYS A 42 -1.76 6.50 7.65
C LYS A 42 -0.85 5.28 7.43
N LEU A 43 -1.37 4.23 6.79
CA LEU A 43 -0.60 3.00 6.51
C LEU A 43 0.65 3.28 5.66
N ILE A 44 0.49 4.09 4.62
CA ILE A 44 1.58 4.43 3.70
C ILE A 44 2.59 5.35 4.40
N LEU A 45 2.12 6.29 5.24
CA LEU A 45 3.02 7.15 6.02
C LEU A 45 3.86 6.30 7.00
N THR A 46 3.23 5.38 7.74
CA THR A 46 3.94 4.45 8.62
C THR A 46 4.94 3.58 7.85
N THR A 47 4.54 3.07 6.68
CA THR A 47 5.41 2.28 5.80
C THR A 47 6.63 3.09 5.33
N LEU A 48 6.43 4.35 4.94
CA LEU A 48 7.52 5.23 4.52
C LEU A 48 8.49 5.53 5.66
N ILE A 49 7.97 5.84 6.84
CA ILE A 49 8.79 6.06 8.04
C ILE A 49 9.63 4.80 8.34
N PHE A 50 9.03 3.61 8.29
CA PHE A 50 9.73 2.35 8.46
C PHE A 50 10.86 2.17 7.43
N ILE A 51 10.58 2.41 6.14
CA ILE A 51 11.58 2.33 5.06
C ILE A 51 12.71 3.35 5.28
N SER A 52 12.40 4.59 5.67
CA SER A 52 13.40 5.63 5.92
C SER A 52 14.35 5.24 7.04
N VAL A 53 13.82 4.72 8.15
CA VAL A 53 14.63 4.21 9.28
C VAL A 53 15.50 3.05 8.83
N LEU A 54 14.94 2.12 8.06
CA LEU A 54 15.66 0.96 7.56
C LEU A 54 16.84 1.37 6.65
N ILE A 55 16.59 2.19 5.62
CA ILE A 55 17.63 2.68 4.70
C ILE A 55 18.72 3.44 5.47
N THR A 56 18.33 4.34 6.38
CA THR A 56 19.29 5.13 7.17
C THR A 56 20.13 4.24 8.09
N THR A 57 19.51 3.23 8.70
CA THR A 57 20.21 2.29 9.60
C THR A 57 21.21 1.43 8.82
N VAL A 58 20.83 0.92 7.64
CA VAL A 58 21.74 0.16 6.78
C VAL A 58 22.92 1.02 6.35
N TYR A 59 22.66 2.26 5.92
CA TYR A 59 23.71 3.21 5.56
C TYR A 59 24.69 3.50 6.71
N PHE A 60 24.19 3.75 7.92
CA PHE A 60 25.04 3.99 9.10
C PHE A 60 25.88 2.78 9.49
N ARG A 61 25.36 1.56 9.30
CA ARG A 61 26.15 0.33 9.52
C ARG A 61 27.28 0.20 8.51
N MET A 62 27.03 0.50 7.24
CA MET A 62 28.05 0.43 6.19
C MET A 62 29.15 1.48 6.34
N THR A 63 28.81 2.67 6.83
CA THR A 63 29.76 3.79 7.02
C THR A 63 30.49 3.76 8.37
N GLY A 64 30.23 2.77 9.22
CA GLY A 64 30.90 2.62 10.52
C GLY A 64 30.49 3.66 11.57
N ILE A 65 29.36 4.33 11.40
CA ILE A 65 28.86 5.35 12.34
C ILE A 65 28.46 4.69 13.68
N LYS A 66 28.78 5.33 14.81
CA LYS A 66 28.56 4.80 16.17
C LYS A 66 27.09 4.38 16.40
N LYS A 67 26.90 3.23 17.06
CA LYS A 67 25.57 2.65 17.41
C LYS A 67 24.63 3.62 18.12
N LYS A 68 25.15 4.62 18.85
CA LYS A 68 24.38 5.68 19.52
C LYS A 68 23.48 6.47 18.55
N ASN A 69 23.96 6.76 17.34
CA ASN A 69 23.21 7.56 16.37
C ASN A 69 22.05 6.79 15.73
N ILE A 70 22.15 5.45 15.64
CA ILE A 70 21.07 4.57 15.20
C ILE A 70 19.92 4.60 16.21
N TRP A 71 20.22 4.48 17.50
CA TRP A 71 19.22 4.55 18.57
C TRP A 71 18.52 5.92 18.65
N ILE A 72 19.24 7.01 18.38
CA ILE A 72 18.65 8.36 18.31
C ILE A 72 17.64 8.45 17.16
N SER A 73 17.96 7.91 15.98
CA SER A 73 17.05 7.94 14.83
C SER A 73 15.78 7.12 15.08
N ILE A 74 15.91 5.93 15.67
CA ILE A 74 14.77 5.08 16.07
C ILE A 74 13.94 5.78 17.16
N GLY A 75 14.59 6.37 18.17
CA GLY A 75 13.94 7.08 19.26
C GLY A 75 13.15 8.31 18.80
N ALA A 76 13.68 9.07 17.83
CA ALA A 76 12.98 10.21 17.25
C ALA A 76 11.67 9.79 16.54
N VAL A 77 11.72 8.70 15.78
CA VAL A 77 10.55 8.16 15.08
C VAL A 77 9.50 7.64 16.07
N LEU A 78 9.92 6.89 17.10
CA LEU A 78 9.02 6.41 18.14
C LEU A 78 8.38 7.56 18.94
N GLY A 79 9.14 8.62 19.21
CA GLY A 79 8.63 9.84 19.86
C GLY A 79 7.50 10.51 19.08
N VAL A 80 7.67 10.67 17.76
CA VAL A 80 6.62 11.23 16.88
C VAL A 80 5.37 10.34 16.86
N LEU A 81 5.54 9.02 16.79
CA LEU A 81 4.41 8.07 16.80
C LEU A 81 3.63 8.07 18.13
N LEU A 82 4.33 8.21 19.26
CA LEU A 82 3.72 8.32 20.59
C LEU A 82 2.90 9.61 20.72
N LEU A 83 3.43 10.75 20.26
CA LEU A 83 2.71 12.03 20.30
C LEU A 83 1.41 11.98 19.50
N LEU A 84 1.42 11.36 18.32
CA LEU A 84 0.21 11.19 17.50
C LEU A 84 -0.82 10.26 18.18
N SER A 85 -0.37 9.23 18.89
CA SER A 85 -1.24 8.25 19.56
C SER A 85 -1.98 8.81 20.78
N ILE A 86 -1.43 9.85 21.42
CA ILE A 86 -2.03 10.47 22.61
C ILE A 86 -3.19 11.41 22.25
N SER A 87 -3.24 11.90 21.01
CA SER A 87 -4.26 12.85 20.55
C SER A 87 -5.69 12.32 20.72
N THR A 88 -6.56 13.14 21.34
CA THR A 88 -7.97 12.81 21.61
C THR A 88 -8.77 12.54 20.33
N PHE A 89 -8.46 13.28 19.26
CA PHE A 89 -9.04 13.08 17.93
C PHE A 89 -8.75 11.68 17.37
N THR A 90 -7.51 11.19 17.52
CA THR A 90 -7.12 9.86 17.03
C THR A 90 -7.83 8.76 17.79
N LYS A 91 -8.00 8.91 19.11
CA LYS A 91 -8.73 7.95 19.94
C LYS A 91 -10.22 7.87 19.57
N LYS A 92 -10.88 9.01 19.37
CA LYS A 92 -12.30 9.04 18.97
C LYS A 92 -12.50 8.38 17.61
N ARG A 93 -11.70 8.76 16.61
CA ARG A 93 -11.76 8.20 15.26
C ARG A 93 -11.41 6.71 15.24
N PHE A 94 -10.48 6.26 16.09
CA PHE A 94 -10.18 4.84 16.22
C PHE A 94 -11.41 4.06 16.72
N ARG A 95 -12.06 4.53 17.78
CA ARG A 95 -13.28 3.89 18.33
C ARG A 95 -14.44 3.84 17.32
N GLU A 96 -14.62 4.90 16.53
CA GLU A 96 -15.64 4.93 15.47
C GLU A 96 -15.36 3.90 14.36
N ILE A 97 -14.09 3.73 13.98
CA ILE A 97 -13.70 2.78 12.93
C ILE A 97 -13.76 1.33 13.45
N THR A 98 -13.36 1.10 14.70
CA THR A 98 -13.30 -0.23 15.32
C THR A 98 -14.53 -0.58 16.13
N ASP A 99 -15.69 0.00 15.78
CA ASP A 99 -16.96 -0.39 16.38
C ASP A 99 -17.24 -1.87 16.12
N TYR A 100 -17.08 -2.68 17.16
CA TYR A 100 -17.20 -4.13 17.11
C TYR A 100 -18.56 -4.58 16.55
N LYS A 101 -19.65 -3.88 16.91
CA LYS A 101 -20.99 -4.23 16.43
C LYS A 101 -21.14 -4.04 14.93
N GLN A 102 -20.50 -3.01 14.37
CA GLN A 102 -20.48 -2.79 12.92
C GLN A 102 -19.56 -3.77 12.21
N ILE A 103 -18.47 -4.22 12.83
CA ILE A 103 -17.60 -5.24 12.23
C ILE A 103 -18.31 -6.60 12.20
N GLU A 104 -18.96 -6.98 13.30
CA GLU A 104 -19.70 -8.23 13.41
C GLU A 104 -20.89 -8.28 12.42
N SER A 105 -21.61 -7.16 12.28
CA SER A 105 -22.73 -7.09 11.35
C SER A 105 -22.31 -7.32 9.89
N VAL A 106 -21.07 -6.97 9.51
CA VAL A 106 -20.54 -7.20 8.16
C VAL A 106 -20.50 -8.67 7.80
N PHE A 107 -20.29 -9.57 8.76
CA PHE A 107 -20.19 -11.01 8.50
C PHE A 107 -21.52 -11.75 8.71
N ASN A 108 -22.34 -11.28 9.65
CA ASN A 108 -23.54 -12.03 10.07
C ASN A 108 -24.83 -11.56 9.37
N LYS A 109 -24.87 -10.36 8.81
CA LYS A 109 -26.09 -9.88 8.12
C LYS A 109 -26.20 -10.45 6.71
N ASN A 110 -27.43 -10.83 6.36
CA ASN A 110 -27.82 -11.22 5.01
C ASN A 110 -28.30 -10.03 4.16
N TYR A 111 -28.54 -8.88 4.80
CA TYR A 111 -29.04 -7.67 4.14
C TYR A 111 -28.67 -6.44 4.99
N PHE A 112 -28.22 -5.35 4.35
CA PHE A 112 -27.87 -4.10 5.03
C PHE A 112 -28.90 -3.00 4.78
N GLY A 113 -29.41 -2.91 3.56
CA GLY A 113 -30.28 -1.85 3.09
C GLY A 113 -29.53 -0.55 2.78
N ARG A 114 -30.17 0.28 1.95
CA ARG A 114 -29.54 1.49 1.37
C ARG A 114 -29.17 2.58 2.40
N ALA A 115 -29.82 2.59 3.56
CA ALA A 115 -29.53 3.56 4.63
C ALA A 115 -28.37 3.14 5.54
N TYR A 116 -27.79 1.94 5.34
CA TYR A 116 -26.71 1.47 6.19
C TYR A 116 -25.45 2.31 6.00
N TYR A 117 -24.94 2.87 7.09
CA TYR A 117 -23.71 3.65 7.08
C TYR A 117 -22.49 2.73 7.02
N TRP A 118 -21.74 2.80 5.92
CA TRP A 118 -20.46 2.12 5.78
C TRP A 118 -19.31 3.05 6.11
N ASN A 119 -18.47 2.65 7.06
CA ASN A 119 -17.19 3.28 7.27
C ASN A 119 -16.13 2.60 6.37
N GLY A 120 -14.96 3.23 6.22
CA GLY A 120 -13.93 2.72 5.32
C GLY A 120 -13.35 1.34 5.70
N LEU A 121 -13.43 0.92 6.96
CA LEU A 121 -13.01 -0.42 7.38
C LEU A 121 -14.11 -1.45 7.07
N THR A 122 -15.35 -1.17 7.46
CA THR A 122 -16.47 -2.10 7.28
C THR A 122 -16.77 -2.36 5.81
N LEU A 123 -16.64 -1.34 4.94
CA LEU A 123 -16.76 -1.53 3.50
C LEU A 123 -15.66 -2.45 2.94
N ARG A 124 -14.41 -2.29 3.36
CA ARG A 124 -13.30 -3.15 2.92
C ARG A 124 -13.42 -4.58 3.44
N LEU A 125 -13.87 -4.76 4.69
CA LEU A 125 -14.16 -6.08 5.21
C LEU A 125 -15.30 -6.75 4.44
N PHE A 126 -16.32 -5.99 4.07
CA PHE A 126 -17.40 -6.48 3.22
C PHE A 126 -16.92 -6.84 1.80
N GLN A 127 -16.01 -6.06 1.22
CA GLN A 127 -15.38 -6.40 -0.06
C GLN A 127 -14.56 -7.70 0.04
N LEU A 128 -13.83 -7.91 1.14
CA LEU A 128 -13.11 -9.17 1.39
C LEU A 128 -14.06 -10.35 1.62
N ARG A 129 -15.17 -10.13 2.34
CA ARG A 129 -16.26 -11.12 2.46
C ARG A 129 -16.83 -11.46 1.08
N SER A 130 -17.09 -10.45 0.25
CA SER A 130 -17.60 -10.61 -1.11
C SER A 130 -16.64 -11.41 -1.98
N PHE A 131 -15.32 -11.19 -1.85
CA PHE A 131 -14.30 -12.01 -2.51
C PHE A 131 -14.46 -13.49 -2.13
N TYR A 132 -14.54 -13.80 -0.83
CA TYR A 132 -14.70 -15.17 -0.36
C TYR A 132 -16.01 -15.82 -0.84
N GLU A 133 -17.10 -15.05 -0.90
CA GLU A 133 -18.37 -15.54 -1.43
C GLU A 133 -18.31 -15.77 -2.94
N ILE A 134 -17.67 -14.89 -3.71
CA ILE A 134 -17.46 -15.06 -5.16
C ILE A 134 -16.65 -16.32 -5.44
N GLU A 135 -15.60 -16.59 -4.66
CA GLU A 135 -14.77 -17.80 -4.83
C GLU A 135 -15.57 -19.10 -4.61
N LYS A 136 -16.61 -19.04 -3.79
CA LYS A 136 -17.52 -20.17 -3.52
C LYS A 136 -18.68 -20.30 -4.49
N ASP A 137 -18.95 -19.29 -5.31
CA ASP A 137 -20.03 -19.37 -6.28
C ASP A 137 -19.71 -20.48 -7.30
N SER A 138 -20.70 -21.33 -7.61
CA SER A 138 -20.51 -22.52 -8.46
C SER A 138 -20.06 -22.22 -9.89
N ASP A 139 -20.28 -20.98 -10.35
CA ASP A 139 -19.93 -20.52 -11.69
C ASP A 139 -18.52 -19.89 -11.75
N PHE A 140 -17.86 -19.71 -10.60
CA PHE A 140 -16.54 -19.12 -10.54
C PHE A 140 -15.46 -20.15 -10.92
N ASN A 141 -14.66 -19.82 -11.92
CA ASN A 141 -13.53 -20.66 -12.32
C ASN A 141 -12.29 -20.29 -11.50
N SER A 142 -11.96 -21.06 -10.47
CA SER A 142 -10.79 -20.77 -9.63
C SER A 142 -9.45 -20.82 -10.37
N TYR A 143 -9.35 -21.51 -11.51
CA TYR A 143 -8.10 -21.59 -12.28
C TYR A 143 -7.86 -20.34 -13.13
N LEU A 144 -8.88 -19.87 -13.85
CA LEU A 144 -8.78 -18.74 -14.79
C LEU A 144 -9.29 -17.42 -14.21
N GLY A 145 -10.03 -17.47 -13.10
CA GLY A 145 -10.77 -16.34 -12.56
C GLY A 145 -11.95 -15.95 -13.44
N SER A 146 -12.38 -14.69 -13.31
CA SER A 146 -13.50 -14.12 -14.05
C SER A 146 -13.11 -13.45 -15.37
N GLY A 147 -11.81 -13.33 -15.64
CA GLY A 147 -11.27 -12.52 -16.73
C GLY A 147 -10.84 -11.12 -16.27
N PHE A 148 -9.95 -10.52 -17.06
CA PHE A 148 -9.39 -9.19 -16.77
C PHE A 148 -10.49 -8.11 -16.78
N ASN A 149 -10.50 -7.24 -15.77
CA ASN A 149 -11.49 -6.18 -15.58
C ASN A 149 -12.94 -6.67 -15.35
N ALA A 150 -13.14 -7.98 -15.11
CA ALA A 150 -14.45 -8.55 -14.82
C ALA A 150 -14.77 -8.61 -13.32
N SER A 151 -13.82 -8.26 -12.43
CA SER A 151 -14.06 -8.33 -10.99
C SER A 151 -15.12 -7.33 -10.49
N GLN A 152 -15.26 -6.17 -11.16
CA GLN A 152 -16.22 -5.15 -10.75
C GLN A 152 -17.66 -5.60 -10.94
N SER A 153 -17.98 -6.32 -12.03
CA SER A 153 -19.34 -6.80 -12.26
C SER A 153 -19.77 -7.81 -11.21
N ARG A 154 -18.88 -8.75 -10.84
CA ARG A 154 -19.13 -9.72 -9.75
C ARG A 154 -19.28 -9.02 -8.39
N LEU A 155 -18.43 -8.04 -8.09
CA LEU A 155 -18.55 -7.27 -6.85
C LEU A 155 -19.85 -6.46 -6.80
N ASN A 156 -20.25 -5.84 -7.91
CA ASN A 156 -21.52 -5.12 -8.03
C ASN A 156 -22.72 -6.05 -7.88
N ALA A 157 -22.64 -7.29 -8.33
CA ALA A 157 -23.67 -8.29 -8.09
C ALA A 157 -23.82 -8.60 -6.59
N LYS A 158 -22.71 -8.69 -5.84
CA LYS A 158 -22.76 -8.82 -4.37
C LYS A 158 -23.30 -7.55 -3.72
N TYR A 159 -22.86 -6.35 -4.11
CA TYR A 159 -23.45 -5.10 -3.61
C TYR A 159 -24.96 -5.02 -3.86
N ALA A 160 -25.42 -5.51 -5.00
CA ALA A 160 -26.85 -5.57 -5.34
C ALA A 160 -27.59 -6.58 -4.48
N HIS A 161 -27.03 -7.77 -4.27
CA HIS A 161 -27.60 -8.83 -3.45
C HIS A 161 -27.86 -8.36 -2.00
N TYR A 162 -26.91 -7.63 -1.43
CA TYR A 162 -26.99 -7.11 -0.06
C TYR A 162 -27.68 -5.74 0.08
N ASP A 163 -28.22 -5.21 -1.03
CA ASP A 163 -28.89 -3.91 -1.18
C ASP A 163 -28.09 -2.72 -0.64
N LEU A 164 -26.84 -2.62 -1.06
CA LEU A 164 -26.05 -1.41 -0.82
C LEU A 164 -26.59 -0.24 -1.63
N TYR A 165 -26.38 0.97 -1.12
CA TYR A 165 -26.77 2.20 -1.79
C TYR A 165 -26.06 2.35 -3.15
N ARG A 166 -26.86 2.52 -4.21
CA ARG A 166 -26.41 2.64 -5.61
C ARG A 166 -26.24 4.09 -6.08
N GLY A 167 -26.60 5.08 -5.26
CA GLY A 167 -26.70 6.47 -5.70
C GLY A 167 -28.07 6.82 -6.30
N PRO A 168 -28.29 8.10 -6.67
CA PRO A 168 -29.55 8.58 -7.25
C PRO A 168 -29.70 8.29 -8.74
N THR A 169 -28.60 8.24 -9.51
CA THR A 169 -28.60 8.26 -10.98
C THR A 169 -28.19 6.95 -11.63
N GLY A 170 -27.36 6.13 -10.97
CA GLY A 170 -26.82 4.90 -11.58
C GLY A 170 -25.81 5.16 -12.71
N GLU A 171 -25.38 6.42 -12.86
CA GLU A 171 -24.31 6.87 -13.74
C GLU A 171 -23.44 7.96 -13.03
N GLY A 172 -22.14 7.66 -12.82
CA GLY A 172 -21.09 8.62 -12.42
C GLY A 172 -20.60 8.54 -10.96
N GLU A 173 -19.78 9.51 -10.53
CA GLU A 173 -19.20 9.57 -9.17
C GLU A 173 -20.25 9.72 -8.05
N ASN A 174 -21.51 10.01 -8.38
CA ASN A 174 -22.63 10.05 -7.46
C ASN A 174 -23.28 8.67 -7.21
N ASP A 175 -22.74 7.60 -7.80
CA ASP A 175 -23.28 6.22 -7.73
C ASP A 175 -22.84 5.44 -6.48
N GLY A 176 -23.17 5.98 -5.30
CA GLY A 176 -23.09 5.26 -4.02
C GLY A 176 -21.85 4.38 -3.85
N TYR A 177 -22.04 3.10 -3.51
CA TYR A 177 -20.94 2.18 -3.26
C TYR A 177 -20.48 1.37 -4.49
N PHE A 178 -21.21 1.44 -5.61
CA PHE A 178 -20.99 0.57 -6.78
C PHE A 178 -19.79 0.98 -7.62
N ILE A 179 -19.28 2.19 -7.40
CA ILE A 179 -18.03 2.69 -8.02
C ILE A 179 -16.77 2.10 -7.37
N TYR A 180 -16.88 1.55 -6.16
CA TYR A 180 -15.73 1.05 -5.42
C TYR A 180 -15.38 -0.38 -5.86
N ASN A 181 -14.14 -0.53 -6.33
CA ASN A 181 -13.51 -1.83 -6.54
C ASN A 181 -13.12 -2.47 -5.20
N PHE A 182 -12.43 -3.61 -5.24
CA PHE A 182 -12.00 -4.32 -4.04
C PHE A 182 -11.08 -3.51 -3.10
N HIS A 183 -10.50 -2.39 -3.56
CA HIS A 183 -9.48 -1.61 -2.83
C HIS A 183 -8.39 -2.50 -2.22
N ASN A 184 -8.11 -3.61 -2.89
CA ASN A 184 -7.18 -4.63 -2.47
C ASN A 184 -6.72 -5.35 -3.75
N GLN A 185 -5.50 -5.05 -4.16
CA GLN A 185 -4.92 -5.59 -5.39
C GLN A 185 -4.85 -7.12 -5.35
N TYR A 186 -4.66 -7.72 -4.18
CA TYR A 186 -4.55 -9.18 -4.03
C TYR A 186 -5.90 -9.87 -4.26
N ALA A 187 -6.95 -9.43 -3.55
CA ALA A 187 -8.30 -9.95 -3.75
C ALA A 187 -8.74 -9.77 -5.20
N GLN A 188 -8.43 -8.62 -5.78
CA GLN A 188 -8.77 -8.37 -7.17
C GLN A 188 -8.04 -9.31 -8.15
N LEU A 189 -6.71 -9.48 -8.02
CA LEU A 189 -5.96 -10.40 -8.90
C LEU A 189 -6.50 -11.83 -8.82
N LEU A 190 -6.88 -12.29 -7.62
CA LEU A 190 -7.45 -13.61 -7.43
C LEU A 190 -8.84 -13.74 -8.08
N VAL A 191 -9.70 -12.73 -7.99
CA VAL A 191 -11.02 -12.75 -8.67
C VAL A 191 -10.87 -12.70 -10.18
N GLU A 192 -9.96 -11.89 -10.70
CA GLU A 192 -9.80 -11.69 -12.14
C GLU A 192 -9.08 -12.86 -12.81
N LEU A 193 -8.06 -13.42 -12.16
CA LEU A 193 -7.11 -14.36 -12.78
C LEU A 193 -7.00 -15.70 -12.06
N GLY A 194 -7.72 -15.91 -10.95
CA GLY A 194 -7.69 -17.18 -10.21
C GLY A 194 -6.28 -17.57 -9.76
N VAL A 195 -5.89 -18.82 -10.03
CA VAL A 195 -4.55 -19.36 -9.75
C VAL A 195 -3.44 -18.53 -10.40
N PHE A 196 -3.62 -18.02 -11.61
CA PHE A 196 -2.62 -17.15 -12.25
C PHE A 196 -2.43 -15.84 -11.48
N GLY A 197 -3.51 -15.30 -10.93
CA GLY A 197 -3.44 -14.16 -10.00
C GLY A 197 -2.60 -14.49 -8.77
N GLY A 198 -2.79 -15.68 -8.20
CA GLY A 198 -1.98 -16.19 -7.08
C GLY A 198 -0.49 -16.29 -7.44
N ILE A 199 -0.16 -16.82 -8.63
CA ILE A 199 1.22 -16.90 -9.13
C ILE A 199 1.83 -15.49 -9.24
N LEU A 200 1.10 -14.52 -9.78
CA LEU A 200 1.57 -13.13 -9.87
C LEU A 200 1.85 -12.53 -8.50
N ILE A 201 1.02 -12.80 -7.49
CA ILE A 201 1.24 -12.34 -6.12
C ILE A 201 2.53 -12.97 -5.55
N VAL A 202 2.75 -14.27 -5.75
CA VAL A 202 3.99 -14.94 -5.33
C VAL A 202 5.21 -14.35 -6.04
N LEU A 203 5.13 -14.08 -7.34
CA LEU A 203 6.19 -13.42 -8.08
C LEU A 203 6.46 -12.00 -7.56
N MET A 204 5.41 -11.23 -7.25
CA MET A 204 5.57 -9.90 -6.64
C MET A 204 6.31 -10.00 -5.29
N LEU A 205 5.93 -10.95 -4.43
CA LEU A 205 6.64 -11.17 -3.16
C LEU A 205 8.10 -11.59 -3.39
N TYR A 206 8.36 -12.48 -4.36
CA TYR A 206 9.71 -12.88 -4.71
C TYR A 206 10.56 -11.67 -5.15
N PHE A 207 10.10 -10.89 -6.13
CA PHE A 207 10.85 -9.78 -6.70
C PHE A 207 10.99 -8.56 -5.76
N PHE A 208 10.02 -8.33 -4.88
CA PHE A 208 10.02 -7.16 -3.98
C PHE A 208 10.51 -7.44 -2.56
N VAL A 209 10.56 -8.70 -2.13
CA VAL A 209 10.99 -9.07 -0.78
C VAL A 209 12.22 -9.96 -0.84
N LEU A 210 12.14 -11.13 -1.48
CA LEU A 210 13.24 -12.11 -1.46
C LEU A 210 14.44 -11.66 -2.29
N HIS A 211 14.23 -11.32 -3.56
CA HIS A 211 15.31 -10.89 -4.46
C HIS A 211 16.11 -9.70 -3.90
N PRO A 212 15.50 -8.62 -3.39
CA PRO A 212 16.26 -7.50 -2.82
C PRO A 212 17.02 -7.88 -1.55
N ILE A 213 16.51 -8.81 -0.73
CA ILE A 213 17.23 -9.33 0.45
C ILE A 213 18.46 -10.14 0.01
N ILE A 214 18.29 -11.08 -0.93
CA ILE A 214 19.37 -11.93 -1.45
C ILE A 214 20.49 -11.08 -2.06
N HIS A 215 20.13 -10.08 -2.85
CA HIS A 215 21.08 -9.19 -3.53
C HIS A 215 21.45 -7.94 -2.72
N ARG A 216 21.03 -7.84 -1.46
CA ARG A 216 21.28 -6.69 -0.56
C ARG A 216 20.89 -5.32 -1.16
N ASN A 217 19.92 -5.29 -2.08
CA ASN A 217 19.43 -4.06 -2.70
C ASN A 217 18.34 -3.43 -1.82
N ILE A 218 18.76 -2.60 -0.87
CA ILE A 218 17.85 -1.97 0.09
C ILE A 218 16.88 -0.98 -0.55
N LEU A 219 17.27 -0.35 -1.66
CA LEU A 219 16.39 0.58 -2.39
C LEU A 219 15.23 -0.17 -3.06
N LEU A 220 15.53 -1.27 -3.75
CA LEU A 220 14.50 -2.12 -4.36
C LEU A 220 13.60 -2.75 -3.30
N PHE A 221 14.16 -3.14 -2.14
CA PHE A 221 13.37 -3.60 -1.00
C PHE A 221 12.39 -2.53 -0.50
N GLY A 222 12.87 -1.30 -0.30
CA GLY A 222 12.02 -0.18 0.14
C GLY A 222 10.91 0.14 -0.86
N VAL A 223 11.24 0.23 -2.15
CA VAL A 223 10.25 0.42 -3.23
C VAL A 223 9.24 -0.72 -3.27
N GLY A 224 9.71 -1.96 -3.14
CA GLY A 224 8.88 -3.16 -3.14
C GLY A 224 7.89 -3.22 -1.97
N ILE A 225 8.37 -2.98 -0.74
CA ILE A 225 7.52 -2.90 0.44
C ILE A 225 6.47 -1.78 0.31
N LEU A 226 6.81 -0.65 -0.29
CA LEU A 226 5.85 0.42 -0.52
C LEU A 226 4.74 -0.01 -1.50
N PHE A 227 5.07 -0.73 -2.58
CA PHE A 227 4.07 -1.29 -3.50
C PHE A 227 3.18 -2.32 -2.81
N LEU A 228 3.78 -3.26 -2.07
CA LEU A 228 3.04 -4.30 -1.35
C LEU A 228 2.11 -3.70 -0.29
N ALA A 229 2.56 -2.68 0.44
CA ALA A 229 1.74 -1.95 1.41
C ALA A 229 0.57 -1.21 0.72
N PHE A 230 0.83 -0.58 -0.43
CA PHE A 230 -0.21 0.12 -1.18
C PHE A 230 -1.26 -0.83 -1.77
N ALA A 231 -0.83 -2.02 -2.22
CA ALA A 231 -1.70 -3.10 -2.72
C ALA A 231 -2.77 -3.55 -1.71
N PHE A 232 -2.52 -3.44 -0.40
CA PHE A 232 -3.53 -3.76 0.62
C PHE A 232 -4.69 -2.76 0.69
N THR A 233 -4.48 -1.53 0.20
CA THR A 233 -5.43 -0.43 0.36
C THR A 233 -6.01 0.06 -0.95
N GLU A 234 -5.40 -0.32 -2.07
CA GLU A 234 -5.75 0.16 -3.40
C GLU A 234 -5.44 -0.90 -4.47
N SER A 235 -6.31 -0.99 -5.48
CA SER A 235 -6.05 -1.75 -6.71
C SER A 235 -5.34 -0.87 -7.74
N TYR A 236 -4.05 -0.59 -7.52
CA TYR A 236 -3.33 0.39 -8.33
C TYR A 236 -2.95 -0.10 -9.73
N LEU A 237 -2.81 -1.41 -9.96
CA LEU A 237 -2.42 -1.95 -11.27
C LEU A 237 -3.53 -1.82 -12.32
N LEU A 238 -4.77 -1.51 -11.93
CA LEU A 238 -5.83 -1.17 -12.89
C LEU A 238 -5.65 0.21 -13.51
N ARG A 239 -4.89 1.09 -12.86
CA ARG A 239 -4.74 2.48 -13.29
C ARG A 239 -3.44 2.61 -14.07
N GLN A 240 -3.48 3.26 -15.24
CA GLN A 240 -2.29 3.51 -16.07
C GLN A 240 -1.12 4.11 -15.28
N LYS A 241 -1.40 5.12 -14.44
CA LYS A 241 -0.39 5.76 -13.56
C LYS A 241 0.24 4.76 -12.58
N GLY A 242 -0.53 3.77 -12.13
CA GLY A 242 -0.06 2.71 -11.25
C GLY A 242 0.87 1.73 -11.96
N ILE A 243 0.50 1.29 -13.16
CA ILE A 243 1.33 0.41 -14.02
C ILE A 243 2.66 1.08 -14.35
N VAL A 244 2.63 2.34 -14.81
CA VAL A 244 3.85 3.09 -15.15
C VAL A 244 4.79 3.17 -13.95
N SER A 245 4.25 3.53 -12.77
CA SER A 245 5.04 3.60 -11.54
C SER A 245 5.63 2.23 -11.15
N PHE A 246 4.84 1.17 -11.29
CA PHE A 246 5.21 -0.20 -10.96
C PHE A 246 6.37 -0.76 -11.80
N ILE A 247 6.50 -0.30 -13.05
CA ILE A 247 7.61 -0.68 -13.91
C ILE A 247 8.83 0.22 -13.64
N LEU A 248 8.59 1.54 -13.63
CA LEU A 248 9.63 2.55 -13.63
C LEU A 248 10.53 2.51 -12.37
N PHE A 249 9.92 2.51 -11.19
CA PHE A 249 10.68 2.66 -9.93
C PHE A 249 11.50 1.42 -9.54
N PRO A 250 11.02 0.18 -9.74
CA PRO A 250 11.86 -1.00 -9.57
C PRO A 250 13.05 -1.02 -10.54
N MET A 251 12.84 -0.65 -11.81
CA MET A 251 13.92 -0.54 -12.79
C MET A 251 14.98 0.50 -12.37
N PHE A 252 14.54 1.69 -11.95
CA PHE A 252 15.46 2.70 -11.41
C PHE A 252 16.23 2.20 -10.18
N SER A 253 15.55 1.49 -9.28
CA SER A 253 16.18 0.94 -8.07
C SER A 253 17.27 -0.07 -8.38
N ILE A 254 17.06 -0.92 -9.39
CA ILE A 254 18.06 -1.88 -9.87
C ILE A 254 19.24 -1.14 -10.53
N HIS A 255 18.96 -0.14 -11.36
CA HIS A 255 20.00 0.63 -12.04
C HIS A 255 20.88 1.43 -11.07
N LEU A 256 20.25 2.16 -10.12
CA LEU A 256 20.96 2.95 -9.12
C LEU A 256 21.82 2.08 -8.21
N PHE A 257 21.32 0.90 -7.82
CA PHE A 257 22.09 -0.04 -6.99
C PHE A 257 23.34 -0.55 -7.70
N LYS A 258 23.26 -0.92 -8.98
CA LYS A 258 24.44 -1.36 -9.76
C LYS A 258 25.52 -0.29 -9.88
N SER A 259 25.13 0.99 -9.86
CA SER A 259 26.03 2.14 -9.93
C SER A 259 26.77 2.42 -8.61
N ASP A 260 26.29 1.87 -7.49
CA ASP A 260 26.87 2.13 -6.17
C ASP A 260 28.16 1.32 -5.95
N LYS A 261 29.30 1.99 -6.09
CA LYS A 261 30.63 1.38 -5.93
C LYS A 261 30.88 0.79 -4.54
N ARG A 262 30.16 1.23 -3.50
CA ARG A 262 30.35 0.76 -2.11
C ARG A 262 29.82 -0.66 -1.86
N PHE A 263 28.96 -1.16 -2.75
CA PHE A 263 28.44 -2.53 -2.70
C PHE A 263 29.13 -3.48 -3.69
N ASN A 264 29.84 -2.95 -4.71
CA ASN A 264 30.55 -3.74 -5.71
C ASN A 264 31.99 -4.14 -5.28
N THR A 265 32.43 -3.76 -4.08
CA THR A 265 33.79 -4.01 -3.56
C THR A 265 33.84 -5.02 -2.41
N THR A 266 32.76 -5.76 -2.16
CA THR A 266 32.70 -6.91 -1.24
C THR A 266 32.18 -8.14 -1.95
#